data_AF-A0A8X7QSS5-F1
#
_entry.id   AF-A0A8X7QSS5-F1
#
_cell.length_a   1.000
_cell.length_b   1.000
_cell.length_c   1.000
_cell.angle_alpha   90.00
_cell.angle_beta   90.00
_cell.angle_gamma   90.00
#
_symmetry.space_group_name_H-M   'P 1'
#
loop_
_entity.id
_entity.type
_entity.pdbx_description
1 polymer ?
#
loop_
_entity_poly.entity_id
_entity_poly.type
_entity_poly.pdbx_seq_one_letter_code
_entity_poly.pdbx_strand_id
1 'polypeptide(L)'
;MMTAAVTAPFWSLSSCSLLPCQGRMQWKRNEKVKLPFSPNQLINPIRRKRFSRKVAFITAGFELKPPPYPLDALEPHMSQETLDYHWGKHHKTYVENLNKQIVGTDLDGLSLEEVVLLSYNRGNMLPAFNNVAQAWNHEFFSESIQPGGGGKPSGYLLRLIERDFGSFNDLLERFKAAAASNFGSGWTWLAYKANRLDVANAINPLPKEEDKTLVIVKTPNAVNPLVCDYSPLLTIDTWEV
;
A
#
# COMPACT_ATOMS: atom_id res chain seq x y z
N MET A 1 44.91 -16.76 22.15
CA MET A 1 44.47 -17.96 21.39
C MET A 1 43.19 -17.61 20.66
N MET A 2 43.16 -17.90 19.36
CA MET A 2 42.03 -17.92 18.42
C MET A 2 41.35 -16.59 18.06
N THR A 3 41.98 -15.97 17.07
CA THR A 3 41.43 -15.19 15.97
C THR A 3 40.36 -15.97 15.16
N ALA A 4 39.31 -15.27 14.70
CA ALA A 4 38.52 -15.69 13.54
C ALA A 4 38.35 -14.48 12.61
N ALA A 5 38.91 -14.61 11.42
CA ALA A 5 38.81 -13.67 10.32
C ALA A 5 37.57 -14.00 9.48
N VAL A 6 36.86 -12.98 9.01
CA VAL A 6 35.85 -13.10 7.95
C VAL A 6 36.18 -12.09 6.86
N THR A 7 36.56 -12.62 5.71
CA THR A 7 36.87 -11.91 4.47
C THR A 7 35.57 -11.60 3.71
N ALA A 8 35.37 -10.34 3.32
CA ALA A 8 34.34 -9.92 2.37
C ALA A 8 34.99 -9.57 1.02
N PRO A 9 34.36 -9.90 -0.13
CA PRO A 9 34.96 -9.67 -1.43
C PRO A 9 34.80 -8.23 -1.90
N PHE A 10 35.93 -7.71 -2.37
CA PHE A 10 36.14 -6.47 -3.11
C PHE A 10 35.31 -6.46 -4.40
N TRP A 11 34.49 -5.44 -4.64
CA TRP A 11 33.92 -5.17 -5.97
C TRP A 11 34.39 -3.80 -6.46
N SER A 12 35.07 -3.86 -7.59
CA SER A 12 35.75 -2.79 -8.31
C SER A 12 34.76 -1.82 -8.95
N LEU A 13 34.99 -0.52 -8.73
CA LEU A 13 34.42 0.56 -9.52
C LEU A 13 34.98 0.51 -10.94
N SER A 14 34.12 0.46 -11.94
CA SER A 14 34.49 0.76 -13.32
C SER A 14 33.57 1.84 -13.84
N SER A 15 34.14 3.03 -13.93
CA SER A 15 33.72 4.16 -14.75
C SER A 15 33.55 3.72 -16.20
N CYS A 16 32.46 4.11 -16.86
CA CYS A 16 32.47 4.23 -18.31
C CYS A 16 31.72 5.50 -18.73
N SER A 17 32.47 6.33 -19.44
CA SER A 17 32.19 7.66 -19.91
C SER A 17 31.20 7.70 -21.07
N LEU A 18 30.49 8.82 -21.14
CA LEU A 18 29.67 9.32 -22.26
C LEU A 18 30.48 9.38 -23.57
N LEU A 19 29.84 9.04 -24.70
CA LEU A 19 29.57 9.93 -25.85
C LEU A 19 28.99 9.13 -27.06
N PRO A 20 28.22 9.79 -27.96
CA PRO A 20 27.39 9.12 -28.98
C PRO A 20 28.08 9.05 -30.35
N CYS A 21 27.77 8.02 -31.14
CA CYS A 21 28.08 7.98 -32.57
C CYS A 21 26.79 7.83 -33.38
N GLN A 22 26.42 8.91 -34.08
CA GLN A 22 25.45 8.90 -35.17
C GLN A 22 26.10 8.24 -36.40
N GLY A 23 25.45 7.21 -36.95
CA GLY A 23 25.87 6.55 -38.18
C GLY A 23 24.65 6.10 -38.98
N ARG A 24 24.14 6.98 -39.82
CA ARG A 24 23.05 6.73 -40.77
C ARG A 24 23.59 5.88 -41.93
N MET A 25 23.23 4.60 -42.02
CA MET A 25 23.52 3.78 -43.19
C MET A 25 22.30 3.66 -44.12
N GLN A 26 22.54 4.06 -45.37
CA GLN A 26 21.63 4.00 -46.50
C GLN A 26 21.45 2.56 -46.98
N TRP A 27 20.23 2.21 -47.35
CA TRP A 27 19.89 0.94 -47.98
C TRP A 27 20.22 0.99 -49.48
N LYS A 28 21.12 0.12 -49.96
CA LYS A 28 21.24 -0.21 -51.39
C LYS A 28 20.63 -1.57 -51.69
N ARG A 29 19.91 -1.60 -52.81
CA ARG A 29 19.07 -2.69 -53.32
C ARG A 29 19.90 -3.72 -54.11
N ASN A 30 19.52 -4.99 -53.94
CA ASN A 30 19.63 -6.13 -54.86
C ASN A 30 21.00 -6.60 -55.36
N GLU A 31 21.41 -7.78 -54.87
CA GLU A 31 21.98 -8.83 -55.71
C GLU A 31 21.28 -10.17 -55.43
N LYS A 32 20.85 -10.85 -56.50
CA LYS A 32 20.20 -12.16 -56.47
C LYS A 32 21.27 -13.24 -56.40
N VAL A 33 21.38 -13.93 -55.26
CA VAL A 33 22.13 -15.19 -55.16
C VAL A 33 21.14 -16.35 -55.19
N LYS A 34 21.25 -17.21 -56.21
CA LYS A 34 20.48 -18.47 -56.30
C LYS A 34 21.15 -19.52 -55.41
N LEU A 35 20.39 -20.13 -54.49
CA LEU A 35 20.79 -21.31 -53.73
C LEU A 35 20.05 -22.55 -54.26
N PRO A 36 20.67 -23.74 -54.34
CA PRO A 36 20.04 -24.93 -54.89
C PRO A 36 19.56 -25.85 -53.77
N PHE A 37 18.26 -25.92 -53.46
CA PHE A 37 17.75 -26.99 -52.60
C PHE A 37 16.34 -27.47 -52.99
N SER A 38 16.20 -28.80 -52.95
CA SER A 38 15.07 -29.65 -53.34
C SER A 38 13.84 -29.50 -52.44
N PRO A 39 12.60 -29.58 -52.97
CA PRO A 39 11.38 -29.45 -52.18
C PRO A 39 10.95 -30.82 -51.64
N ASN A 40 11.47 -31.24 -50.49
CA ASN A 40 10.79 -32.20 -49.61
C ASN A 40 11.56 -32.37 -48.28
N GLN A 41 11.29 -31.48 -47.33
CA GLN A 41 11.48 -31.77 -45.91
C GLN A 41 10.27 -31.25 -45.11
N LEU A 42 9.38 -32.19 -44.81
CA LEU A 42 8.68 -32.39 -43.54
C LEU A 42 8.17 -31.12 -42.83
N ILE A 43 6.89 -30.82 -43.05
CA ILE A 43 6.07 -29.99 -42.16
C ILE A 43 5.92 -30.75 -40.83
N ASN A 44 6.68 -30.37 -39.81
CA ASN A 44 6.37 -30.75 -38.44
C ASN A 44 5.19 -29.90 -37.96
N PRO A 45 4.08 -30.49 -37.46
CA PRO A 45 3.04 -29.70 -36.85
C PRO A 45 3.58 -29.14 -35.54
N ILE A 46 3.69 -27.82 -35.44
CA ILE A 46 3.93 -27.13 -34.17
C ILE A 46 2.74 -27.51 -33.27
N ARG A 47 2.96 -28.46 -32.36
CA ARG A 47 2.06 -28.74 -31.24
C ARG A 47 2.00 -27.44 -30.43
N ARG A 48 0.97 -26.62 -30.67
CA ARG A 48 0.58 -25.56 -29.74
C ARG A 48 0.32 -26.25 -28.42
N LYS A 49 1.26 -26.13 -27.46
CA LYS A 49 1.00 -26.50 -26.08
C LYS A 49 -0.21 -25.68 -25.66
N ARG A 50 -1.35 -26.34 -25.57
CA ARG A 50 -2.57 -25.76 -25.03
C ARG A 50 -2.26 -25.59 -23.55
N PHE A 51 -1.80 -24.39 -23.17
CA PHE A 51 -1.74 -24.01 -21.77
C PHE A 51 -3.19 -24.06 -21.28
N SER A 52 -3.52 -25.13 -20.57
CA SER A 52 -4.71 -25.18 -19.74
C SER A 52 -4.55 -24.02 -18.75
N ARG A 53 -5.31 -22.95 -18.95
CA ARG A 53 -5.53 -21.94 -17.93
C ARG A 53 -6.15 -22.72 -16.78
N LYS A 54 -5.38 -22.99 -15.71
CA LYS A 54 -5.97 -23.40 -14.44
C LYS A 54 -7.00 -22.32 -14.12
N VAL A 55 -8.26 -22.70 -14.03
CA VAL A 55 -9.29 -21.80 -13.50
C VAL A 55 -8.88 -21.60 -12.04
N ALA A 56 -8.32 -20.43 -11.73
CA ALA A 56 -8.06 -20.05 -10.36
C ALA A 56 -9.41 -20.07 -9.63
N PHE A 57 -9.48 -20.78 -8.52
CA PHE A 57 -10.64 -20.69 -7.64
C PHE A 57 -10.70 -19.24 -7.16
N ILE A 58 -11.79 -18.55 -7.50
CA ILE A 58 -12.08 -17.21 -7.00
C ILE A 58 -12.22 -17.30 -5.49
N THR A 59 -11.43 -16.52 -4.77
CA THR A 59 -11.45 -16.39 -3.30
C THR A 59 -11.96 -15.03 -2.85
N ALA A 60 -12.17 -14.08 -3.77
CA ALA A 60 -12.63 -12.73 -3.50
C ALA A 60 -13.93 -12.75 -2.68
N GLY A 61 -13.75 -12.57 -1.38
CA GLY A 61 -14.78 -12.69 -0.36
C GLY A 61 -14.35 -11.95 0.89
N PHE A 62 -13.85 -10.72 0.73
CA PHE A 62 -13.69 -9.84 1.89
C PHE A 62 -15.05 -9.65 2.54
N GLU A 63 -15.12 -9.91 3.84
CA GLU A 63 -16.35 -9.75 4.62
C GLU A 63 -16.34 -8.40 5.33
N LEU A 64 -17.51 -7.77 5.42
CA LEU A 64 -17.66 -6.57 6.22
C LEU A 64 -17.59 -6.95 7.70
N LYS A 65 -16.46 -6.66 8.35
CA LYS A 65 -16.32 -6.88 9.78
C LYS A 65 -17.18 -5.89 10.56
N PRO A 66 -17.98 -6.33 11.54
CA PRO A 66 -18.68 -5.42 12.44
C PRO A 66 -17.70 -4.65 13.33
N PRO A 67 -18.04 -3.44 13.81
CA PRO A 67 -17.23 -2.76 14.81
C PRO A 67 -17.12 -3.63 16.09
N PRO A 68 -16.04 -3.48 16.88
CA PRO A 68 -15.83 -4.27 18.10
C PRO A 68 -16.73 -3.86 19.28
N TYR A 69 -17.80 -3.11 19.01
CA TYR A 69 -18.76 -2.59 19.98
C TYR A 69 -20.16 -2.44 19.34
N PRO A 70 -21.23 -2.41 20.14
CA PRO A 70 -22.58 -2.08 19.67
C PRO A 70 -22.64 -0.69 19.03
N LEU A 71 -23.53 -0.49 18.06
CA LEU A 71 -23.58 0.76 17.27
C LEU A 71 -24.01 1.99 18.07
N ASP A 72 -24.64 1.82 19.23
CA ASP A 72 -25.02 2.89 20.16
C ASP A 72 -23.96 3.15 21.25
N ALA A 73 -22.92 2.33 21.33
CA ALA A 73 -21.99 2.33 22.46
C ALA A 73 -21.02 3.53 22.49
N LEU A 74 -20.97 4.33 21.43
CA LEU A 74 -20.13 5.54 21.35
C LEU A 74 -20.90 6.83 21.69
N GLU A 75 -22.18 6.74 22.03
CA GLU A 75 -22.95 7.91 22.44
C GLU A 75 -22.42 8.52 23.75
N PRO A 76 -22.45 9.86 23.89
CA PRO A 76 -22.99 10.86 22.96
C PRO A 76 -21.97 11.40 21.95
N HIS A 77 -20.76 10.81 21.89
CA HIS A 77 -19.66 11.35 21.08
C HIS A 77 -19.76 10.99 19.60
N MET A 78 -20.39 9.86 19.28
CA MET A 78 -20.80 9.47 17.94
C MET A 78 -22.16 8.77 18.04
N SER A 79 -23.15 9.23 17.28
CA SER A 79 -24.50 8.68 17.35
C SER A 79 -24.58 7.31 16.69
N GLN A 80 -25.57 6.51 17.10
CA GLN A 80 -25.89 5.26 16.40
C GLN A 80 -26.15 5.50 14.92
N GLU A 81 -26.89 6.57 14.58
CA GLU A 81 -27.17 6.94 13.19
C GLU A 81 -25.88 7.12 12.38
N THR A 82 -24.88 7.82 12.93
CA THR A 82 -23.58 7.97 12.25
C THR A 82 -22.94 6.61 11.97
N LEU A 83 -22.95 5.67 12.92
CA LEU A 83 -22.38 4.34 12.70
C LEU A 83 -23.19 3.48 11.73
N ASP A 84 -24.53 3.58 11.74
CA ASP A 84 -25.40 2.90 10.78
C ASP A 84 -25.09 3.31 9.34
N TYR A 85 -24.80 4.60 9.11
CA TYR A 85 -24.37 5.09 7.79
C TYR A 85 -22.90 4.76 7.51
N HIS A 86 -21.98 5.13 8.41
CA HIS A 86 -20.53 5.03 8.23
C HIS A 86 -20.08 3.58 8.02
N TRP A 87 -20.47 2.67 8.92
CA TRP A 87 -20.18 1.25 8.79
C TRP A 87 -21.20 0.55 7.87
N GLY A 88 -22.49 0.72 8.15
CA GLY A 88 -23.56 -0.07 7.51
C GLY A 88 -23.79 0.26 6.03
N LYS A 89 -23.42 1.46 5.57
CA LYS A 89 -23.53 1.87 4.16
C LYS A 89 -22.19 2.16 3.50
N HIS A 90 -21.37 3.07 4.04
CA HIS A 90 -20.14 3.49 3.36
C HIS A 90 -19.10 2.36 3.35
N HIS A 91 -18.71 1.86 4.53
CA HIS A 91 -17.77 0.73 4.63
C HIS A 91 -18.28 -0.50 3.85
N LYS A 92 -19.55 -0.86 4.02
CA LYS A 92 -20.20 -1.94 3.24
C LYS A 92 -20.01 -1.77 1.73
N THR A 93 -20.27 -0.58 1.20
CA THR A 93 -20.18 -0.28 -0.24
C THR A 93 -18.74 -0.44 -0.74
N TYR A 94 -17.73 -0.02 0.05
CA TYR A 94 -16.33 -0.21 -0.30
C TYR A 94 -15.97 -1.70 -0.40
N VAL A 95 -16.39 -2.52 0.58
CA VAL A 95 -16.15 -3.97 0.57
C VAL A 95 -16.83 -4.65 -0.62
N GLU A 96 -18.10 -4.32 -0.89
CA GLU A 96 -18.84 -4.89 -2.03
C GLU A 96 -18.22 -4.52 -3.38
N ASN A 97 -17.81 -3.26 -3.55
CA ASN A 97 -17.17 -2.80 -4.77
C ASN A 97 -15.76 -3.39 -4.95
N LEU A 98 -15.00 -3.51 -3.86
CA LEU A 98 -13.70 -4.17 -3.86
C LEU A 98 -13.83 -5.60 -4.38
N ASN A 99 -14.72 -6.40 -3.82
CA ASN A 99 -14.92 -7.80 -4.22
C ASN A 99 -15.27 -7.90 -5.72
N LYS A 100 -16.12 -7.00 -6.24
CA LYS A 100 -16.46 -6.93 -7.68
C LYS A 100 -15.27 -6.56 -8.56
N GLN A 101 -14.31 -5.77 -8.05
CA GLN A 101 -13.16 -5.30 -8.82
C GLN A 101 -12.01 -6.30 -8.87
N ILE A 102 -11.84 -7.13 -7.83
CA ILE A 102 -10.67 -8.03 -7.71
C ILE A 102 -10.95 -9.45 -8.19
N VAL A 103 -12.23 -9.88 -8.25
CA VAL A 103 -12.60 -11.24 -8.64
C VAL A 103 -11.96 -11.66 -9.98
N GLY A 104 -11.20 -12.75 -9.96
CA GLY A 104 -10.51 -13.27 -11.15
C GLY A 104 -9.34 -12.43 -11.66
N THR A 105 -8.89 -11.43 -10.91
CA THR A 105 -7.65 -10.67 -11.15
C THR A 105 -6.49 -11.27 -10.35
N ASP A 106 -5.27 -10.79 -10.59
CA ASP A 106 -4.09 -11.19 -9.79
C ASP A 106 -4.13 -10.66 -8.34
N LEU A 107 -5.12 -9.84 -7.99
CA LEU A 107 -5.37 -9.36 -6.63
C LEU A 107 -6.31 -10.28 -5.84
N ASP A 108 -6.95 -11.24 -6.51
CA ASP A 108 -7.85 -12.20 -5.87
C ASP A 108 -7.06 -13.15 -4.95
N GLY A 109 -7.54 -13.31 -3.72
CA GLY A 109 -6.94 -14.21 -2.72
C GLY A 109 -5.77 -13.64 -1.92
N LEU A 110 -5.39 -12.39 -2.19
CA LEU A 110 -4.43 -11.65 -1.37
C LEU A 110 -5.09 -11.07 -0.12
N SER A 111 -4.29 -10.76 0.90
CA SER A 111 -4.74 -10.01 2.08
C SER A 111 -5.12 -8.57 1.71
N LEU A 112 -5.91 -7.91 2.58
CA LEU A 112 -6.35 -6.54 2.34
C LEU A 112 -5.17 -5.58 2.21
N GLU A 113 -4.15 -5.74 3.06
CA GLU A 113 -2.89 -5.00 3.05
C GLU A 113 -2.09 -5.21 1.76
N GLU A 114 -1.95 -6.46 1.30
CA GLU A 114 -1.26 -6.76 0.03
C GLU A 114 -1.97 -6.10 -1.16
N VAL A 115 -3.31 -6.15 -1.18
CA VAL A 115 -4.09 -5.49 -2.23
C VAL A 115 -3.92 -3.97 -2.17
N VAL A 116 -3.90 -3.34 -0.98
CA VAL A 116 -3.61 -1.90 -0.82
C VAL A 116 -2.25 -1.55 -1.44
N LEU A 117 -1.20 -2.28 -1.06
CA LEU A 117 0.17 -2.00 -1.50
C LEU A 117 0.35 -2.19 -3.01
N LEU A 118 -0.13 -3.31 -3.55
CA LEU A 118 -0.02 -3.61 -4.98
C LEU A 118 -0.85 -2.64 -5.82
N SER A 119 -2.08 -2.34 -5.39
CA SER A 119 -2.97 -1.47 -6.15
C SER A 119 -2.60 0.01 -6.07
N TYR A 120 -1.83 0.45 -5.07
CA TYR A 120 -1.30 1.82 -5.05
C TYR A 120 -0.35 2.10 -6.22
N ASN A 121 0.44 1.10 -6.63
CA ASN A 121 1.26 1.11 -7.83
C ASN A 121 2.11 2.40 -7.97
N ARG A 122 2.85 2.75 -6.90
CA ARG A 122 3.71 3.95 -6.84
C ARG A 122 2.96 5.25 -7.19
N GLY A 123 1.71 5.36 -6.76
CA GLY A 123 0.85 6.51 -7.02
C GLY A 123 0.10 6.45 -8.34
N ASN A 124 0.42 5.50 -9.24
CA ASN A 124 -0.39 5.22 -10.44
C ASN A 124 -1.49 4.19 -10.12
N MET A 125 -2.38 4.58 -9.21
CA MET A 125 -3.38 3.74 -8.55
C MET A 125 -4.19 2.90 -9.55
N LEU A 126 -4.28 1.59 -9.30
CA LEU A 126 -5.19 0.69 -10.00
C LEU A 126 -6.64 0.97 -9.59
N PRO A 127 -7.65 0.58 -10.40
CA PRO A 127 -9.07 0.84 -10.11
C PRO A 127 -9.56 0.33 -8.74
N ALA A 128 -8.93 -0.72 -8.21
CA ALA A 128 -9.28 -1.31 -6.91
C ALA A 128 -8.78 -0.49 -5.71
N PHE A 129 -7.78 0.38 -5.88
CA PHE A 129 -7.06 1.04 -4.78
C PHE A 129 -7.98 1.80 -3.83
N ASN A 130 -8.89 2.62 -4.38
CA ASN A 130 -9.76 3.43 -3.53
C ASN A 130 -10.69 2.57 -2.66
N ASN A 131 -11.24 1.48 -3.19
CA ASN A 131 -12.13 0.63 -2.41
C ASN A 131 -11.37 -0.23 -1.39
N VAL A 132 -10.22 -0.80 -1.76
CA VAL A 132 -9.41 -1.59 -0.81
C VAL A 132 -8.87 -0.73 0.32
N ALA A 133 -8.36 0.46 0.00
CA ALA A 133 -7.77 1.34 0.99
C ALA A 133 -8.86 1.91 1.91
N GLN A 134 -10.04 2.28 1.38
CA GLN A 134 -11.16 2.71 2.24
C GLN A 134 -11.69 1.58 3.12
N ALA A 135 -11.83 0.35 2.61
CA ALA A 135 -12.23 -0.80 3.44
C ALA A 135 -11.23 -0.99 4.60
N TRP A 136 -9.94 -0.98 4.30
CA TRP A 136 -8.89 -1.09 5.33
C TRP A 136 -8.94 0.08 6.33
N ASN A 137 -9.09 1.33 5.85
CA ASN A 137 -9.12 2.51 6.71
C ASN A 137 -10.30 2.50 7.68
N HIS A 138 -11.49 2.09 7.22
CA HIS A 138 -12.70 2.03 8.06
C HIS A 138 -12.65 0.91 9.09
N GLU A 139 -12.08 -0.24 8.71
CA GLU A 139 -11.81 -1.32 9.65
C GLU A 139 -10.86 -0.84 10.76
N PHE A 140 -9.72 -0.25 10.39
CA PHE A 140 -8.75 0.29 11.35
C PHE A 140 -9.30 1.45 12.19
N PHE A 141 -10.18 2.29 11.63
CA PHE A 141 -10.86 3.35 12.37
C PHE A 141 -11.78 2.81 13.45
N SER A 142 -12.54 1.75 13.15
CA SER A 142 -13.42 1.12 14.14
C SER A 142 -12.61 0.48 15.27
N GLU A 143 -11.40 -0.02 14.98
CA GLU A 143 -10.47 -0.52 16.00
C GLU A 143 -9.74 0.59 16.78
N SER A 144 -9.73 1.82 16.24
CA SER A 144 -9.07 2.99 16.85
C SER A 144 -9.90 3.66 17.94
N ILE A 145 -11.19 3.33 18.05
CA ILE A 145 -12.12 3.93 19.00
C ILE A 145 -12.82 2.85 19.83
N GLN A 146 -13.29 3.22 21.03
CA GLN A 146 -14.00 2.29 21.92
C GLN A 146 -14.92 3.04 22.89
N PRO A 147 -15.98 2.37 23.41
CA PRO A 147 -16.83 2.92 24.47
C PRO A 147 -16.02 3.26 25.72
N GLY A 148 -16.23 4.45 26.29
CA GLY A 148 -15.47 4.91 27.45
C GLY A 148 -13.95 5.07 27.20
N GLY A 149 -13.54 5.14 25.94
CA GLY A 149 -12.15 5.36 25.55
C GLY A 149 -11.64 6.78 25.82
N GLY A 150 -10.52 7.11 25.19
CA GLY A 150 -9.80 8.37 25.43
C GLY A 150 -8.88 8.29 26.64
N GLY A 151 -8.60 9.45 27.24
CA GLY A 151 -7.57 9.59 28.27
C GLY A 151 -6.15 9.62 27.71
N LYS A 152 -5.17 9.53 28.60
CA LYS A 152 -3.73 9.51 28.25
C LYS A 152 -3.27 8.06 28.06
N PRO A 153 -2.52 7.72 26.99
CA PRO A 153 -1.92 6.40 26.86
C PRO A 153 -0.91 6.16 27.98
N SER A 154 -0.54 4.91 28.19
CA SER A 154 0.44 4.52 29.21
C SER A 154 1.58 3.69 28.61
N GLY A 155 2.55 3.32 29.46
CA GLY A 155 3.60 2.38 29.09
C GLY A 155 4.52 2.88 27.97
N TYR A 156 4.82 1.99 27.02
CA TYR A 156 5.79 2.25 25.96
C TYR A 156 5.31 3.33 24.97
N LEU A 157 4.03 3.32 24.63
CA LEU A 157 3.46 4.32 23.71
C LEU A 157 3.61 5.74 24.27
N LEU A 158 3.30 5.93 25.56
CA LEU A 158 3.47 7.25 26.17
C LEU A 158 4.91 7.74 26.13
N ARG A 159 5.89 6.86 26.40
CA ARG A 159 7.31 7.23 26.33
C ARG A 159 7.74 7.64 24.92
N LEU A 160 7.24 6.97 23.89
CA LEU A 160 7.50 7.37 22.50
C LEU A 160 6.87 8.73 22.19
N ILE A 161 5.65 8.97 22.67
CA ILE A 161 4.97 10.26 22.48
C ILE A 161 5.75 11.39 23.15
N GLU A 162 6.16 11.21 24.40
CA GLU A 162 6.95 12.22 25.13
C GLU A 162 8.33 12.43 24.50
N ARG A 163 8.96 11.39 23.95
CA ARG A 163 10.22 11.50 23.20
C ARG A 163 10.06 12.31 21.90
N ASP A 164 9.01 12.05 21.12
CA ASP A 164 8.89 12.55 19.74
C ASP A 164 8.14 13.90 19.66
N PHE A 165 7.23 14.15 20.61
CA PHE A 165 6.40 15.35 20.63
C PHE A 165 6.66 16.26 21.83
N GLY A 166 7.45 15.81 22.81
CA GLY A 166 7.72 16.53 24.07
C GLY A 166 6.71 16.17 25.16
N SER A 167 5.42 16.20 24.85
CA SER A 167 4.36 15.78 25.76
C SER A 167 3.15 15.19 25.05
N PHE A 168 2.27 14.51 25.79
CA PHE A 168 0.98 14.07 25.26
C PHE A 168 0.08 15.23 24.83
N ASN A 169 0.14 16.36 25.54
CA ASN A 169 -0.65 17.54 25.17
C ASN A 169 -0.16 18.14 23.85
N ASP A 170 1.16 18.21 23.65
CA ASP A 170 1.75 18.68 22.39
C ASP A 170 1.37 17.76 21.21
N LEU A 171 1.37 16.43 21.42
CA LEU A 171 0.84 15.50 20.43
C LEU A 171 -0.63 15.81 20.13
N LEU A 172 -1.47 15.94 21.15
CA LEU A 172 -2.90 16.16 21.00
C LEU A 172 -3.21 17.46 20.24
N GLU A 173 -2.52 18.55 20.56
CA GLU A 173 -2.65 19.83 19.87
C GLU A 173 -2.25 19.72 18.40
N ARG A 174 -1.09 19.12 18.12
CA ARG A 174 -0.61 18.92 16.74
C ARG A 174 -1.53 17.98 15.95
N PHE A 175 -2.04 16.92 16.57
CA PHE A 175 -2.93 15.96 15.92
C PHE A 175 -4.28 16.60 15.58
N LYS A 176 -4.87 17.36 16.51
CA LYS A 176 -6.10 18.14 16.26
C LYS A 176 -5.90 19.18 15.15
N ALA A 177 -4.78 19.91 15.18
CA ALA A 177 -4.46 20.89 14.15
C ALA A 177 -4.27 20.21 12.77
N ALA A 178 -3.67 19.02 12.73
CA ALA A 178 -3.55 18.25 11.51
C ALA A 178 -4.92 17.81 10.97
N ALA A 179 -5.77 17.21 11.81
CA ALA A 179 -7.12 16.80 11.43
C ALA A 179 -7.97 17.97 10.92
N ALA A 180 -7.97 19.10 11.65
CA ALA A 180 -8.74 20.30 11.27
C ALA A 180 -8.23 20.97 9.98
N SER A 181 -6.95 20.78 9.63
CA SER A 181 -6.33 21.34 8.42
C SER A 181 -6.22 20.32 7.28
N ASN A 182 -6.88 19.18 7.39
CA ASN A 182 -6.97 18.22 6.29
C ASN A 182 -8.07 18.67 5.33
N PHE A 183 -7.67 19.29 4.21
CA PHE A 183 -8.63 19.92 3.30
C PHE A 183 -9.33 18.89 2.42
N GLY A 184 -10.65 18.89 2.46
CA GLY A 184 -11.50 17.92 1.77
C GLY A 184 -11.48 16.55 2.45
N SER A 185 -11.92 15.54 1.71
CA SER A 185 -11.95 14.15 2.15
C SER A 185 -10.57 13.59 2.44
N GLY A 186 -10.39 12.97 3.61
CA GLY A 186 -9.12 12.35 3.98
C GLY A 186 -9.07 11.79 5.39
N TRP A 187 -7.86 11.43 5.81
CA TRP A 187 -7.61 10.81 7.11
C TRP A 187 -6.41 11.46 7.79
N THR A 188 -6.42 11.50 9.12
CA THR A 188 -5.27 11.92 9.93
C THR A 188 -4.80 10.78 10.81
N TRP A 189 -3.50 10.52 10.78
CA TRP A 189 -2.88 9.32 11.35
C TRP A 189 -1.80 9.69 12.36
N LEU A 190 -1.72 8.91 13.43
CA LEU A 190 -0.49 8.73 14.18
C LEU A 190 0.12 7.45 13.66
N ALA A 191 1.35 7.53 13.14
CA ALA A 191 2.03 6.38 12.59
C ALA A 191 3.45 6.31 13.12
N TYR A 192 4.00 5.10 13.17
CA TYR A 192 5.40 4.86 13.44
C TYR A 192 6.14 4.73 12.10
N LYS A 193 7.06 5.67 11.84
CA LYS A 193 7.94 5.61 10.67
C LYS A 193 9.04 4.60 10.95
N ALA A 194 8.85 3.36 10.51
CA ALA A 194 9.87 2.35 10.57
C ALA A 194 10.99 2.65 9.57
N ASN A 195 12.22 2.26 9.90
CA ASN A 195 13.31 2.20 8.94
C ASN A 195 13.20 0.87 8.17
N ARG A 196 12.26 0.80 7.23
CA ARG A 196 12.14 -0.34 6.32
C ARG A 196 12.07 0.18 4.88
N LEU A 197 12.76 -0.56 4.02
CA LEU A 197 12.97 -0.27 2.59
C LEU A 197 12.25 -1.29 1.70
N ASP A 198 11.67 -2.33 2.30
CA ASP A 198 11.36 -3.58 1.62
C ASP A 198 9.85 -3.84 1.50
N VAL A 199 9.12 -2.79 1.14
CA VAL A 199 7.72 -2.92 0.72
C VAL A 199 7.61 -2.57 -0.75
N ALA A 200 7.39 -3.60 -1.58
CA ALA A 200 7.15 -3.42 -3.01
C ALA A 200 5.98 -2.44 -3.22
N ASN A 201 6.17 -1.45 -4.09
CA ASN A 201 5.20 -0.42 -4.49
C ASN A 201 4.87 0.68 -3.47
N ALA A 202 5.52 0.70 -2.30
CA ALA A 202 5.48 1.85 -1.40
C ALA A 202 6.28 3.03 -1.97
N ILE A 203 5.84 4.26 -1.70
CA ILE A 203 6.63 5.48 -1.89
C ILE A 203 7.17 5.86 -0.51
N ASN A 204 8.38 5.43 -0.20
CA ASN A 204 9.13 5.96 0.93
C ASN A 204 10.32 6.78 0.39
N PRO A 205 10.57 8.02 0.86
CA PRO A 205 11.91 8.59 0.75
C PRO A 205 12.94 7.63 1.39
N LEU A 206 14.17 7.61 0.86
CA LEU A 206 15.27 6.79 1.41
C LEU A 206 15.34 6.93 2.94
N PRO A 207 15.68 5.85 3.67
CA PRO A 207 15.82 5.91 5.11
C PRO A 207 16.75 7.01 5.56
N LYS A 208 16.35 7.69 6.62
CA LYS A 208 17.13 8.74 7.26
C LYS A 208 17.42 8.39 8.71
N GLU A 209 18.42 9.03 9.30
CA GLU A 209 18.72 8.94 10.73
C GLU A 209 17.52 9.36 11.62
N GLU A 210 16.57 10.10 11.05
CA GLU A 210 15.29 10.54 11.65
C GLU A 210 14.24 9.42 11.76
N ASP A 211 14.49 8.22 11.21
CA ASP A 211 13.55 7.10 11.23
C ASP A 211 13.50 6.43 12.61
N LYS A 212 12.47 5.61 12.88
CA LYS A 212 12.10 5.05 14.20
C LYS A 212 11.43 6.06 15.13
N THR A 213 10.63 6.95 14.56
CA THR A 213 9.89 8.01 15.25
C THR A 213 8.39 7.93 14.99
N LEU A 214 7.61 8.43 15.93
CA LEU A 214 6.20 8.72 15.72
C LEU A 214 6.04 9.97 14.86
N VAL A 215 5.12 9.89 13.91
CA VAL A 215 4.79 10.97 12.99
C VAL A 215 3.29 11.17 12.93
N ILE A 216 2.87 12.42 12.73
CA ILE A 216 1.49 12.74 12.34
C ILE A 216 1.46 12.85 10.82
N VAL A 217 0.57 12.12 10.17
CA VAL A 217 0.43 12.10 8.72
C VAL A 217 -1.00 12.49 8.36
N LYS A 218 -1.15 13.37 7.37
CA LYS A 218 -2.44 13.64 6.73
C LYS A 218 -2.43 12.97 5.38
N THR A 219 -3.50 12.28 5.03
CA THR A 219 -3.64 11.65 3.72
C THR A 219 -4.93 12.11 3.04
N PRO A 220 -4.86 12.40 1.72
CA PRO A 220 -6.06 12.74 0.96
C PRO A 220 -6.81 11.46 0.56
N ASN A 221 -8.13 11.59 0.46
CA ASN A 221 -9.02 10.55 -0.01
C ASN A 221 -8.79 9.22 0.72
N ALA A 222 -8.43 8.16 -0.03
CA ALA A 222 -8.26 6.80 0.48
C ALA A 222 -6.83 6.46 0.92
N VAL A 223 -5.85 7.33 0.65
CA VAL A 223 -4.45 7.03 0.91
C VAL A 223 -4.25 6.77 2.41
N ASN A 224 -3.41 5.80 2.76
CA ASN A 224 -3.10 5.47 4.14
C ASN A 224 -1.59 5.21 4.34
N PRO A 225 -1.08 5.19 5.58
CA PRO A 225 0.36 5.13 5.83
C PRO A 225 1.05 3.85 5.35
N LEU A 226 0.31 2.77 5.04
CA LEU A 226 0.90 1.52 4.55
C LEU A 226 1.66 1.73 3.24
N VAL A 227 1.13 2.57 2.34
CA VAL A 227 1.78 2.85 1.05
C VAL A 227 3.05 3.69 1.17
N CYS A 228 3.36 4.18 2.37
CA CYS A 228 4.60 4.87 2.72
C CYS A 228 5.52 4.00 3.60
N ASP A 229 5.19 2.72 3.81
CA ASP A 229 5.87 1.80 4.74
C ASP A 229 5.91 2.32 6.20
N TYR A 230 4.85 3.03 6.61
CA TYR A 230 4.67 3.45 7.99
C TYR A 230 3.67 2.53 8.67
N SER A 231 3.88 2.25 9.96
CA SER A 231 2.95 1.45 10.75
C SER A 231 1.90 2.36 11.40
N PRO A 232 0.64 2.37 10.94
CA PRO A 232 -0.42 3.17 11.56
C PRO A 232 -0.71 2.69 12.99
N LEU A 233 -0.95 3.63 13.91
CA LEU A 233 -1.24 3.37 15.33
C LEU A 233 -2.58 3.94 15.77
N LEU A 234 -3.03 5.02 15.15
CA LEU A 234 -4.33 5.67 15.39
C LEU A 234 -4.73 6.40 14.11
N THR A 235 -6.03 6.41 13.80
CA THR A 235 -6.58 7.24 12.73
C THR A 235 -7.82 7.99 13.18
N ILE A 236 -8.10 9.09 12.50
CA ILE A 236 -9.39 9.78 12.54
C ILE A 236 -9.85 10.03 11.10
N ASP A 237 -11.10 9.67 10.84
CA ASP A 237 -11.78 9.98 9.59
C ASP A 237 -12.16 11.47 9.58
N THR A 238 -11.78 12.19 8.53
CA THR A 238 -12.16 13.60 8.32
C THR A 238 -13.03 13.78 7.07
N TRP A 239 -13.64 12.72 6.55
CA TRP A 239 -14.64 12.81 5.49
C TRP A 239 -15.95 13.36 6.02
N GLU A 240 -16.56 14.27 5.27
CA GLU A 240 -17.98 14.64 5.44
C GLU A 240 -18.81 13.56 4.73
N VAL A 241 -19.50 12.72 5.50
CA VAL A 241 -20.31 11.59 5.02
C VAL A 241 -21.80 11.78 5.29
#